data_AF-A0A0H5QJ52-F1
#
_entry.id   AF-A0A0H5QJ52-F1
#
_cell.length_a   1.000
_cell.length_b   1.000
_cell.length_c   1.000
_cell.angle_alpha   90.00
_cell.angle_beta   90.00
_cell.angle_gamma   90.00
#
_symmetry.space_group_name_H-M   'P 1'
#
loop_
_entity.id
_entity.type
_entity.pdbx_description
1 polymer ?
#
loop_
_entity_poly.entity_id
_entity_poly.type
_entity_poly.pdbx_seq_one_letter_code
_entity_poly.pdbx_strand_id
1 'polypeptide(L)'
;MERSSWSGDDGSGCRKVGIFADATPFIPQSSVEPEFDLESEPELDPDIDKELSQEYQDQFGSAYPQETFQSQHRNRRQVLPMFMNESFYQQLSYKNRLLNMRLDSNDPRFRKDIPITVHRDRFHSLFPLEHTGVASVPSPLFSFMTFVYKATRSKTNAVVALFRMQGCILSDDISNQALEPWKLLCGNPNIVGVQDVFCCKDFKDGGSLCFVYDFYPGAITLYDYFVQGTAHLTQDIIWSIICQVVSALASIHSAGLACQVIEPRKILLPSPSASNRIRINCCGVKDVVTVGIPPSIADLQAKDVQDLAFLIMYLILKRAPVAEDITTTMSFIDVQYSKGLGRALRMMLDDGENGRRPSIFDVSQIIHHRILRELQHSYIESDAYATDLAVEAQNGRLFRLLAKCCFINERPGFLNDSQWSEHGDRYPIKLFRDFLFHQVDDNGNPVLDLALVIHCLNKLDAGISEKMILSSRDRSSLIILGYHDLKRYIEAAFADLAVKRVTTKEKVVPESVSVVPKEPRPSSSFKGSTLNASAADFQVQ
;
A
#
# COMPACT_ATOMS: atom_id res chain seq x y z
N MET A 1 -72.46 -23.67 -5.92
CA MET A 1 -71.55 -23.96 -4.79
C MET A 1 -70.14 -23.59 -5.20
N GLU A 2 -69.28 -23.24 -4.24
CA GLU A 2 -68.02 -22.54 -4.45
C GLU A 2 -66.81 -23.40 -4.89
N ARG A 3 -65.88 -22.78 -5.66
CA ARG A 3 -64.40 -23.05 -5.75
C ARG A 3 -63.97 -24.45 -6.23
N SER A 4 -62.80 -24.74 -6.83
CA SER A 4 -61.61 -24.00 -7.35
C SER A 4 -60.70 -25.02 -8.09
N SER A 5 -59.83 -24.72 -9.06
CA SER A 5 -59.51 -23.47 -9.81
C SER A 5 -58.55 -23.72 -10.99
N TRP A 6 -58.83 -23.10 -12.14
CA TRP A 6 -57.90 -22.54 -13.16
C TRP A 6 -56.86 -23.42 -13.89
N SER A 7 -56.94 -23.36 -15.22
CA SER A 7 -56.02 -23.96 -16.20
C SER A 7 -55.96 -23.09 -17.48
N GLY A 8 -54.79 -22.93 -18.08
CA GLY A 8 -54.65 -22.66 -19.53
C GLY A 8 -54.48 -21.21 -20.01
N ASP A 9 -53.35 -21.00 -20.68
CA ASP A 9 -53.07 -20.16 -21.85
C ASP A 9 -52.97 -18.62 -21.84
N ASP A 10 -51.81 -18.20 -22.36
CA ASP A 10 -51.50 -17.17 -23.35
C ASP A 10 -51.82 -15.68 -23.16
N GLY A 11 -50.75 -14.89 -23.29
CA GLY A 11 -50.75 -13.44 -23.42
C GLY A 11 -49.44 -12.93 -24.01
N SER A 12 -49.23 -13.10 -25.33
CA SER A 12 -48.07 -12.54 -26.05
C SER A 12 -48.34 -11.09 -26.48
N GLY A 13 -47.39 -10.19 -26.21
CA GLY A 13 -47.55 -8.74 -26.44
C GLY A 13 -46.23 -8.05 -26.81
N CYS A 14 -45.98 -7.90 -28.11
CA CYS A 14 -44.71 -7.42 -28.65
C CYS A 14 -44.48 -5.90 -28.43
N ARG A 15 -43.26 -5.50 -28.05
CA ARG A 15 -42.72 -4.15 -28.34
C ARG A 15 -41.32 -4.27 -28.92
N LYS A 16 -41.11 -3.59 -30.05
CA LYS A 16 -39.90 -3.64 -30.88
C LYS A 16 -38.75 -2.88 -30.23
N VAL A 17 -37.56 -3.47 -30.21
CA VAL A 17 -36.31 -2.73 -29.99
C VAL A 17 -35.88 -2.14 -31.33
N GLY A 18 -35.75 -0.81 -31.40
CA GLY A 18 -35.28 -0.12 -32.59
C GLY A 18 -33.78 -0.25 -32.78
N ILE A 19 -33.36 -0.62 -33.98
CA ILE A 19 -31.95 -0.59 -34.39
C ILE A 19 -31.60 0.86 -34.74
N PHE A 20 -30.53 1.39 -34.14
CA PHE A 20 -29.79 2.52 -34.69
C PHE A 20 -28.33 2.10 -34.88
N ALA A 21 -27.86 2.25 -36.11
CA ALA A 21 -26.46 2.12 -36.48
C ALA A 21 -25.73 3.46 -36.27
N ASP A 22 -24.46 3.53 -36.68
CA ASP A 22 -23.57 4.69 -36.66
C ASP A 22 -23.00 5.06 -35.28
N ALA A 23 -22.23 4.12 -34.71
CA ALA A 23 -21.22 4.45 -33.71
C ALA A 23 -19.99 5.07 -34.40
N THR A 24 -19.78 6.38 -34.21
CA THR A 24 -18.54 7.06 -34.61
C THR A 24 -17.35 6.60 -33.74
N PRO A 25 -16.13 6.53 -34.31
CA PRO A 25 -14.97 6.08 -33.55
C PRO A 25 -14.59 7.08 -32.45
N PHE A 26 -14.21 6.54 -31.29
CA PHE A 26 -13.76 7.32 -30.13
C PHE A 26 -12.39 7.96 -30.42
N ILE A 27 -12.37 9.26 -30.69
CA ILE A 27 -11.14 10.05 -30.77
C ILE A 27 -10.81 10.55 -29.36
N PRO A 28 -9.59 10.32 -28.84
CA PRO A 28 -9.21 10.84 -27.54
C PRO A 28 -9.15 12.37 -27.62
N GLN A 29 -10.10 13.05 -26.96
CA GLN A 29 -10.03 14.49 -26.81
C GLN A 29 -8.82 14.84 -25.95
N SER A 30 -7.96 15.70 -26.48
CA SER A 30 -6.88 16.33 -25.72
C SER A 30 -7.45 17.01 -24.48
N SER A 31 -6.78 16.83 -23.34
CA SER A 31 -7.12 17.43 -22.06
C SER A 31 -7.13 18.96 -22.15
N VAL A 32 -8.31 19.52 -22.41
CA VAL A 32 -8.67 20.88 -22.00
C VAL A 32 -9.38 20.69 -20.67
N GLU A 33 -8.67 20.90 -19.57
CA GLU A 33 -9.30 21.08 -18.27
C GLU A 33 -10.24 22.28 -18.38
N PRO A 34 -11.47 22.23 -17.84
CA PRO A 34 -12.27 23.45 -17.74
C PRO A 34 -11.56 24.40 -16.79
N GLU A 35 -11.08 25.52 -17.30
CA GLU A 35 -10.78 26.70 -16.48
C GLU A 35 -12.09 27.09 -15.78
N PHE A 36 -12.22 26.72 -14.51
CA PHE A 36 -13.23 27.27 -13.63
C PHE A 36 -12.80 28.70 -13.32
N ASP A 37 -13.47 29.67 -13.94
CA ASP A 37 -13.39 31.08 -13.55
C ASP A 37 -13.74 31.19 -12.06
N LEU A 38 -12.72 31.43 -11.24
CA LEU A 38 -12.86 31.67 -9.79
C LEU A 38 -13.24 33.13 -9.47
N GLU A 39 -13.42 33.98 -10.49
CA GLU A 39 -13.67 35.42 -10.36
C GLU A 39 -15.15 35.79 -10.59
N SER A 40 -16.08 35.16 -9.84
CA SER A 40 -17.46 35.67 -9.75
C SER A 40 -18.22 35.31 -8.45
N GLU A 41 -17.53 35.22 -7.31
CA GLU A 41 -18.22 35.43 -6.04
C GLU A 41 -18.33 36.95 -5.75
N PRO A 42 -19.48 37.44 -5.25
CA PRO A 42 -19.65 38.87 -4.99
C PRO A 42 -18.74 39.32 -3.85
N GLU A 43 -17.92 40.35 -4.09
CA GLU A 43 -17.19 41.04 -3.03
C GLU A 43 -18.19 41.59 -2.00
N LEU A 44 -18.18 41.02 -0.80
CA LEU A 44 -19.03 41.45 0.31
C LEU A 44 -18.39 42.65 1.01
N ASP A 45 -19.19 43.71 1.17
CA ASP A 45 -18.75 45.00 1.71
C ASP A 45 -18.17 44.87 3.15
N PRO A 46 -16.91 45.31 3.39
CA PRO A 46 -16.26 45.20 4.69
C PRO A 46 -16.83 46.13 5.77
N ASP A 47 -17.66 47.13 5.43
CA ASP A 47 -18.35 47.95 6.42
C ASP A 47 -19.61 47.24 6.96
N ILE A 48 -20.28 46.41 6.14
CA ILE A 48 -21.37 45.53 6.61
C ILE A 48 -20.85 44.55 7.67
N ASP A 49 -19.65 43.98 7.49
CA ASP A 49 -19.08 43.06 8.48
C ASP A 49 -18.77 43.73 9.83
N LYS A 50 -18.46 45.04 9.85
CA LYS A 50 -18.23 45.80 11.08
C LYS A 50 -19.55 46.10 11.79
N GLU A 51 -20.56 46.54 11.04
CA GLU A 51 -21.91 46.76 11.58
C GLU A 51 -22.48 45.44 12.13
N LEU A 52 -22.34 44.33 11.39
CA LEU A 52 -22.78 43.01 11.83
C LEU A 52 -21.99 42.54 13.07
N SER A 53 -20.66 42.75 13.11
CA SER A 53 -19.85 42.44 14.30
C SER A 53 -20.29 43.26 15.52
N GLN A 54 -20.63 44.53 15.34
CA GLN A 54 -21.18 45.39 16.40
C GLN A 54 -22.58 44.93 16.83
N GLU A 55 -23.47 44.60 15.89
CA GLU A 55 -24.80 44.07 16.18
C GLU A 55 -24.74 42.76 16.98
N TYR A 56 -23.86 41.81 16.58
CA TYR A 56 -23.62 40.59 17.35
C TYR A 56 -22.96 40.88 18.72
N GLN A 57 -22.07 41.86 18.83
CA GLN A 57 -21.44 42.26 20.09
C GLN A 57 -22.46 42.89 21.05
N ASP A 58 -23.37 43.73 20.56
CA ASP A 58 -24.42 44.38 21.34
C ASP A 58 -25.55 43.42 21.70
N GLN A 59 -25.87 42.46 20.81
CA GLN A 59 -26.93 41.47 21.03
C GLN A 59 -26.51 40.33 21.96
N PHE A 60 -25.24 39.90 21.93
CA PHE A 60 -24.79 38.71 22.68
C PHE A 60 -23.67 38.96 23.69
N GLY A 61 -22.86 40.02 23.54
CA GLY A 61 -21.84 40.46 24.51
C GLY A 61 -20.98 39.35 25.12
N SER A 62 -20.80 39.40 26.44
CA SER A 62 -20.07 38.38 27.22
C SER A 62 -20.75 36.99 27.25
N ALA A 63 -21.97 36.91 26.71
CA ALA A 63 -22.83 35.73 26.75
C ALA A 63 -22.91 35.01 25.40
N TYR A 64 -22.12 35.36 24.36
CA TYR A 64 -22.09 34.63 23.08
C TYR A 64 -21.77 33.13 23.29
N PRO A 65 -22.73 32.20 23.15
CA PRO A 65 -22.48 30.80 23.41
C PRO A 65 -22.01 30.12 22.12
N GLN A 66 -20.76 29.66 22.11
CA GLN A 66 -20.16 29.00 20.93
C GLN A 66 -21.00 27.80 20.44
N GLU A 67 -21.75 27.16 21.33
CA GLU A 67 -22.66 26.06 20.98
C GLU A 67 -23.92 26.51 20.21
N THR A 68 -24.51 27.69 20.44
CA THR A 68 -25.90 27.94 19.97
C THR A 68 -26.00 27.94 18.45
N PHE A 69 -25.03 28.56 17.77
CA PHE A 69 -25.02 28.62 16.31
C PHE A 69 -24.65 27.28 15.65
N GLN A 70 -23.80 26.48 16.32
CA GLN A 70 -23.33 25.20 15.80
C GLN A 70 -24.31 24.05 16.08
N SER A 71 -25.01 24.10 17.22
CA SER A 71 -25.99 23.09 17.66
C SER A 71 -27.30 23.21 16.88
N GLN A 72 -27.86 24.41 16.74
CA GLN A 72 -29.19 24.62 16.14
C GLN A 72 -29.27 24.25 14.64
N HIS A 73 -28.15 24.25 13.91
CA HIS A 73 -28.10 23.85 12.49
C HIS A 73 -27.55 22.44 12.23
N ARG A 74 -27.17 21.69 13.28
CA ARG A 74 -26.66 20.31 13.13
C ARG A 74 -27.79 19.27 13.13
N ASN A 75 -28.33 19.02 11.94
CA ASN A 75 -28.82 17.66 11.64
C ASN A 75 -27.71 16.65 11.98
N ARG A 76 -28.03 15.54 12.66
CA ARG A 76 -27.11 14.41 12.89
C ARG A 76 -26.72 13.77 11.54
N ARG A 77 -25.76 14.39 10.84
CA ARG A 77 -25.16 13.81 9.64
C ARG A 77 -24.38 12.56 10.04
N GLN A 78 -24.42 11.52 9.20
CA GLN A 78 -23.48 10.42 9.33
C GLN A 78 -22.06 11.01 9.25
N VAL A 79 -21.24 10.72 10.25
CA VAL A 79 -19.83 11.10 10.24
C VAL A 79 -19.18 10.28 9.13
N LEU A 80 -18.85 10.94 8.01
CA LEU A 80 -18.02 10.34 6.96
C LEU A 80 -16.70 9.88 7.60
N PRO A 81 -16.13 8.75 7.16
CA PRO A 81 -14.87 8.25 7.72
C PRO A 81 -13.78 9.32 7.61
N MET A 82 -13.37 9.85 8.77
CA MET A 82 -12.37 10.93 8.89
C MET A 82 -10.94 10.44 8.67
N PHE A 83 -10.74 9.13 8.77
CA PHE A 83 -9.47 8.42 8.63
C PHE A 83 -9.71 7.16 7.80
N MET A 84 -8.63 6.63 7.25
CA MET A 84 -8.60 5.31 6.61
C MET A 84 -9.33 4.24 7.45
N ASN A 85 -9.94 3.27 6.76
CA ASN A 85 -10.57 2.12 7.42
C ASN A 85 -9.60 1.42 8.41
N GLU A 86 -10.00 1.30 9.68
CA GLU A 86 -9.17 0.73 10.76
C GLU A 86 -8.63 -0.67 10.43
N SER A 87 -9.43 -1.54 9.78
CA SER A 87 -8.97 -2.87 9.40
C SER A 87 -7.90 -2.85 8.30
N PHE A 88 -7.99 -1.89 7.38
CA PHE A 88 -6.97 -1.69 6.34
C PHE A 88 -5.70 -1.05 6.92
N TYR A 89 -5.84 -0.07 7.81
CA TYR A 89 -4.73 0.53 8.56
C TYR A 89 -3.94 -0.52 9.37
N GLN A 90 -4.65 -1.39 10.12
CA GLN A 90 -4.01 -2.49 10.86
C GLN A 90 -3.27 -3.47 9.94
N GLN A 91 -3.83 -3.79 8.76
CA GLN A 91 -3.14 -4.63 7.76
C GLN A 91 -1.89 -3.96 7.20
N LEU A 92 -1.92 -2.66 6.89
CA LEU A 92 -0.75 -1.90 6.43
C LEU A 92 0.33 -1.84 7.50
N SER A 93 -0.05 -1.56 8.75
CA SER A 93 0.85 -1.56 9.91
C SER A 93 1.50 -2.94 10.14
N TYR A 94 0.71 -4.01 10.06
CA TYR A 94 1.22 -5.38 10.15
C TYR A 94 2.20 -5.73 9.02
N LYS A 95 1.88 -5.39 7.76
CA LYS A 95 2.79 -5.56 6.61
C LYS A 95 4.08 -4.77 6.79
N ASN A 96 4.01 -3.53 7.26
CA ASN A 96 5.16 -2.69 7.53
C ASN A 96 6.06 -3.27 8.64
N ARG A 97 5.45 -3.82 9.70
CA ARG A 97 6.17 -4.60 10.72
C ARG A 97 6.90 -5.79 10.10
N LEU A 98 6.23 -6.61 9.29
CA LEU A 98 6.84 -7.77 8.62
C LEU A 98 8.00 -7.40 7.68
N LEU A 99 7.86 -6.30 6.93
CA LEU A 99 8.94 -5.75 6.09
C LEU A 99 10.17 -5.37 6.91
N ASN A 100 9.98 -4.76 8.07
CA ASN A 100 11.07 -4.28 8.94
C ASN A 100 11.60 -5.31 9.94
N MET A 101 10.95 -6.46 10.16
CA MET A 101 11.48 -7.52 11.05
C MET A 101 12.90 -7.93 10.65
N ARG A 102 13.80 -8.05 11.62
CA ARG A 102 15.13 -8.63 11.46
C ARG A 102 15.32 -9.70 12.54
N LEU A 103 16.20 -10.66 12.30
CA LEU A 103 16.66 -11.52 13.39
C LEU A 103 17.53 -10.69 14.34
N ASP A 104 17.33 -10.87 15.64
CA ASP A 104 18.30 -10.44 16.64
C ASP A 104 19.54 -11.33 16.55
N SER A 105 20.73 -10.78 16.82
CA SER A 105 21.98 -11.56 16.89
C SER A 105 21.93 -12.69 17.92
N ASN A 106 21.01 -12.63 18.89
CA ASN A 106 20.80 -13.63 19.94
C ASN A 106 19.62 -14.59 19.66
N ASP A 107 18.91 -14.46 18.54
CA ASP A 107 17.74 -15.30 18.22
C ASP A 107 18.19 -16.75 17.93
N PRO A 108 17.61 -17.81 18.54
CA PRO A 108 17.97 -19.19 18.21
C PRO A 108 17.69 -19.59 16.74
N ARG A 109 16.88 -18.83 16.01
CA ARG A 109 16.67 -18.96 14.56
C ARG A 109 17.78 -18.30 13.75
N PHE A 110 18.58 -17.41 14.35
CA PHE A 110 19.93 -17.06 13.92
C PHE A 110 20.86 -18.26 14.20
N ARG A 111 20.52 -19.42 13.61
CA ARG A 111 21.40 -20.59 13.61
C ARG A 111 22.73 -20.16 13.03
N LYS A 112 23.82 -20.67 13.61
CA LYS A 112 25.21 -20.41 13.15
C LYS A 112 25.45 -20.75 11.67
N ASP A 113 24.49 -21.39 11.01
CA ASP A 113 24.49 -21.88 9.64
C ASP A 113 23.96 -20.84 8.63
N ILE A 114 23.16 -19.86 9.07
CA ILE A 114 22.69 -18.75 8.21
C ILE A 114 23.78 -17.67 8.15
N PRO A 115 24.30 -17.32 6.97
CA PRO A 115 25.31 -16.27 6.83
C PRO A 115 24.67 -14.87 6.96
N ILE A 116 25.46 -13.91 7.44
CA ILE A 116 25.03 -12.51 7.65
C ILE A 116 24.67 -11.84 6.31
N THR A 117 25.47 -12.16 5.28
CA THR A 117 25.33 -11.70 3.90
C THR A 117 25.44 -12.89 2.95
N VAL A 118 24.90 -12.76 1.73
CA VAL A 118 25.06 -13.75 0.66
C VAL A 118 25.40 -13.10 -0.67
N HIS A 119 26.12 -13.86 -1.50
CA HIS A 119 26.53 -13.54 -2.86
C HIS A 119 27.28 -12.21 -2.96
N ARG A 120 28.50 -12.19 -2.41
CA ARG A 120 29.41 -11.02 -2.44
C ARG A 120 28.74 -9.76 -1.88
N ASP A 121 28.14 -9.90 -0.69
CA ASP A 121 27.43 -8.84 0.02
C ASP A 121 26.29 -8.17 -0.77
N ARG A 122 25.70 -8.86 -1.77
CA ARG A 122 24.55 -8.35 -2.54
C ARG A 122 23.25 -8.33 -1.73
N PHE A 123 23.10 -9.28 -0.81
CA PHE A 123 21.95 -9.38 0.09
C PHE A 123 22.39 -9.60 1.54
N HIS A 124 21.64 -9.04 2.49
CA HIS A 124 21.91 -9.12 3.92
C HIS A 124 20.63 -9.27 4.75
N SER A 125 20.79 -9.44 6.07
CA SER A 125 19.67 -9.51 7.04
C SER A 125 18.64 -10.59 6.70
N LEU A 126 19.13 -11.78 6.38
CA LEU A 126 18.30 -12.95 6.07
C LEU A 126 17.40 -13.30 7.27
N PHE A 127 16.11 -13.46 7.02
CA PHE A 127 15.10 -13.87 8.01
C PHE A 127 14.33 -15.08 7.45
N PRO A 128 14.42 -16.27 8.07
CA PRO A 128 13.72 -17.46 7.60
C PRO A 128 12.20 -17.29 7.73
N LEU A 129 11.46 -17.62 6.67
CA LEU A 129 10.00 -17.50 6.63
C LEU A 129 9.27 -18.80 7.03
N GLU A 130 9.95 -19.94 6.94
CA GLU A 130 9.39 -21.24 7.27
C GLU A 130 9.46 -21.52 8.79
N HIS A 131 8.48 -22.26 9.31
CA HIS A 131 8.43 -22.60 10.73
C HIS A 131 9.53 -23.61 11.12
N THR A 132 10.46 -23.15 11.96
CA THR A 132 11.52 -23.97 12.55
C THR A 132 10.93 -25.04 13.48
N GLY A 133 10.78 -26.27 12.98
CA GLY A 133 10.28 -27.41 13.77
C GLY A 133 9.94 -28.65 12.96
N VAL A 134 9.57 -28.48 11.68
CA VAL A 134 9.37 -29.63 10.76
C VAL A 134 10.74 -30.15 10.31
N ALA A 135 10.92 -31.47 10.29
CA ALA A 135 12.12 -32.08 9.70
C ALA A 135 12.23 -31.66 8.22
N SER A 136 13.40 -31.17 7.81
CA SER A 136 13.64 -30.83 6.40
C SER A 136 13.67 -32.13 5.59
N VAL A 137 12.68 -32.32 4.74
CA VAL A 137 12.53 -33.44 3.80
C VAL A 137 12.63 -32.85 2.39
N PRO A 138 13.27 -33.51 1.41
CA PRO A 138 13.39 -32.95 0.07
C PRO A 138 12.00 -32.66 -0.51
N SER A 139 11.85 -31.50 -1.15
CA SER A 139 10.60 -31.11 -1.79
C SER A 139 10.25 -32.15 -2.86
N PRO A 140 9.07 -32.82 -2.81
CA PRO A 140 8.67 -33.80 -3.82
C PRO A 140 8.65 -33.22 -5.25
N LEU A 141 8.40 -31.92 -5.37
CA LEU A 141 8.36 -31.20 -6.63
C LEU A 141 9.75 -30.95 -7.22
N PHE A 142 10.75 -30.64 -6.38
CA PHE A 142 12.08 -30.21 -6.83
C PHE A 142 13.21 -31.22 -6.57
N SER A 143 12.99 -32.25 -5.75
CA SER A 143 13.97 -33.24 -5.30
C SER A 143 15.14 -32.70 -4.45
N PHE A 144 15.14 -31.42 -4.08
CA PHE A 144 16.12 -30.78 -3.19
C PHE A 144 15.50 -30.36 -1.86
N MET A 145 16.34 -30.18 -0.83
CA MET A 145 15.94 -29.44 0.37
C MET A 145 15.78 -27.96 0.00
N THR A 146 14.64 -27.37 0.36
CA THR A 146 14.30 -25.99 0.02
C THR A 146 14.09 -25.14 1.27
N PHE A 147 14.50 -23.88 1.20
CA PHE A 147 14.29 -22.90 2.26
C PHE A 147 13.86 -21.55 1.67
N VAL A 148 13.02 -20.79 2.38
CA VAL A 148 12.68 -19.42 2.00
C VAL A 148 13.14 -18.43 3.07
N TYR A 149 13.87 -17.39 2.65
CA TYR A 149 14.29 -16.28 3.50
C TYR A 149 13.75 -14.97 2.92
N LYS A 150 13.32 -14.04 3.78
CA LYS A 150 13.27 -12.62 3.45
C LYS A 150 14.69 -12.06 3.56
N ALA A 151 15.14 -11.24 2.61
CA ALA A 151 16.44 -10.57 2.66
C ALA A 151 16.33 -9.12 2.17
N THR A 152 17.34 -8.31 2.46
CA THR A 152 17.45 -6.92 2.00
C THR A 152 18.58 -6.81 0.97
N ARG A 153 18.32 -6.16 -0.18
CA ARG A 153 19.33 -5.90 -1.22
C ARG A 153 20.18 -4.68 -0.85
N SER A 154 21.48 -4.86 -0.67
CA SER A 154 22.41 -3.86 -0.09
C SER A 154 22.46 -2.52 -0.84
N LYS A 155 22.25 -2.52 -2.17
CA LYS A 155 22.33 -1.32 -3.01
C LYS A 155 21.06 -0.45 -3.02
N THR A 156 19.90 -1.03 -2.72
CA THR A 156 18.60 -0.35 -2.91
C THR A 156 17.72 -0.38 -1.66
N ASN A 157 18.12 -1.12 -0.62
CA ASN A 157 17.30 -1.46 0.54
C ASN A 157 15.97 -2.18 0.19
N ALA A 158 15.81 -2.65 -1.06
CA ALA A 158 14.63 -3.40 -1.47
C ALA A 158 14.59 -4.75 -0.76
N VAL A 159 13.40 -5.10 -0.25
CA VAL A 159 13.14 -6.39 0.41
C VAL A 159 12.75 -7.43 -0.63
N VAL A 160 13.39 -8.59 -0.59
CA VAL A 160 13.22 -9.70 -1.56
C VAL A 160 13.02 -11.03 -0.86
N ALA A 161 12.41 -11.99 -1.55
CA ALA A 161 12.33 -13.38 -1.13
C ALA A 161 13.47 -14.18 -1.78
N LEU A 162 14.36 -14.76 -0.98
CA LEU A 162 15.37 -15.71 -1.42
C LEU A 162 14.83 -17.13 -1.27
N PHE A 163 14.60 -17.81 -2.40
CA PHE A 163 14.30 -19.23 -2.44
C PHE A 163 15.60 -20.01 -2.67
N ARG A 164 16.04 -20.75 -1.65
CA ARG A 164 17.27 -21.53 -1.63
C ARG A 164 16.98 -23.00 -1.90
N MET A 165 17.76 -23.61 -2.78
CA MET A 165 17.81 -25.05 -3.03
C MET A 165 19.19 -25.58 -2.64
N GLN A 166 19.27 -26.28 -1.51
CA GLN A 166 20.54 -26.81 -0.98
C GLN A 166 21.02 -28.00 -1.81
N GLY A 167 22.32 -28.07 -2.09
CA GLY A 167 22.95 -29.15 -2.86
C GLY A 167 22.75 -29.03 -4.38
N CYS A 168 21.89 -28.12 -4.85
CA CYS A 168 21.80 -27.75 -6.25
C CYS A 168 22.98 -26.82 -6.61
N ILE A 169 23.82 -27.23 -7.55
CA ILE A 169 24.98 -26.46 -8.03
C ILE A 169 24.92 -26.42 -9.55
N LEU A 170 24.74 -25.23 -10.12
CA LEU A 170 24.72 -24.95 -11.54
C LEU A 170 25.62 -23.75 -11.84
N SER A 171 25.99 -23.55 -13.10
CA SER A 171 26.70 -22.34 -13.52
C SER A 171 25.75 -21.13 -13.51
N ASP A 172 26.22 -19.99 -12.99
CA ASP A 172 25.46 -18.73 -12.99
C ASP A 172 24.99 -18.35 -14.40
N ASP A 173 25.81 -18.59 -15.43
CA ASP A 173 25.49 -18.26 -16.83
C ASP A 173 24.32 -19.10 -17.36
N ILE A 174 24.34 -20.42 -17.11
CA ILE A 174 23.29 -21.35 -17.54
C ILE A 174 21.99 -21.02 -16.81
N SER A 175 22.07 -20.80 -15.49
CA SER A 175 20.90 -20.46 -14.68
C SER A 175 20.29 -19.11 -15.10
N ASN A 176 21.09 -18.09 -15.39
CA ASN A 176 20.56 -16.82 -15.86
C ASN A 176 19.98 -16.93 -17.28
N GLN A 177 20.63 -17.64 -18.20
CA GLN A 177 20.10 -17.84 -19.55
C GLN A 177 18.72 -18.50 -19.57
N ALA A 178 18.51 -19.52 -18.73
CA ALA A 178 17.19 -20.17 -18.56
C ALA A 178 16.16 -19.26 -17.86
N LEU A 179 16.60 -18.30 -17.05
CA LEU A 179 15.71 -17.37 -16.33
C LEU A 179 15.35 -16.10 -17.11
N GLU A 180 16.17 -15.64 -18.08
CA GLU A 180 15.92 -14.39 -18.83
C GLU A 180 14.48 -14.26 -19.38
N PRO A 181 13.86 -15.28 -20.00
CA PRO A 181 12.48 -15.18 -20.48
C PRO A 181 11.46 -14.89 -19.37
N TRP A 182 11.70 -15.38 -18.15
CA TRP A 182 10.83 -15.18 -17.00
C TRP A 182 10.91 -13.76 -16.43
N LYS A 183 12.04 -13.06 -16.62
CA LYS A 183 12.20 -11.65 -16.21
C LYS A 183 11.28 -10.71 -17.02
N LEU A 184 10.88 -11.11 -18.24
CA LEU A 184 9.90 -10.37 -19.05
C LEU A 184 8.46 -10.46 -18.50
N LEU A 185 8.17 -11.44 -17.63
CA LEU A 185 6.88 -11.61 -16.96
C LEU A 185 6.81 -10.93 -15.58
N CYS A 186 7.89 -10.27 -15.15
CA CYS A 186 7.89 -9.44 -13.95
C CYS A 186 6.83 -8.33 -14.03
N GLY A 187 6.12 -8.12 -12.92
CA GLY A 187 5.00 -7.17 -12.86
C GLY A 187 3.63 -7.75 -13.24
N ASN A 188 3.55 -8.96 -13.82
CA ASN A 188 2.28 -9.65 -14.04
C ASN A 188 1.48 -9.75 -12.72
N PRO A 189 0.16 -9.49 -12.71
CA PRO A 189 -0.61 -9.39 -11.48
C PRO A 189 -0.79 -10.71 -10.72
N ASN A 190 -0.64 -11.85 -11.41
CA ASN A 190 -0.91 -13.20 -10.92
C ASN A 190 0.34 -14.11 -10.89
N ILE A 191 1.54 -13.56 -11.12
CA ILE A 191 2.82 -14.27 -11.02
C ILE A 191 3.67 -13.56 -9.96
N VAL A 192 4.48 -14.29 -9.18
CA VAL A 192 5.53 -13.71 -8.34
C VAL A 192 6.74 -13.41 -9.23
N GLY A 193 7.10 -12.13 -9.39
CA GLY A 193 8.20 -11.73 -10.26
C GLY A 193 9.53 -12.33 -9.81
N VAL A 194 10.29 -12.89 -10.76
CA VAL A 194 11.62 -13.46 -10.51
C VAL A 194 12.71 -12.52 -11.04
N GLN A 195 13.61 -12.10 -10.16
CA GLN A 195 14.54 -11.00 -10.43
C GLN A 195 15.93 -11.50 -10.86
N ASP A 196 16.41 -12.59 -10.28
CA ASP A 196 17.83 -12.98 -10.31
C ASP A 196 17.98 -14.46 -9.89
N VAL A 197 19.04 -15.13 -10.33
CA VAL A 197 19.42 -16.48 -9.87
C VAL A 197 20.94 -16.60 -9.82
N PHE A 198 21.46 -17.21 -8.76
CA PHE A 198 22.90 -17.37 -8.54
C PHE A 198 23.24 -18.62 -7.71
N CYS A 199 24.42 -19.18 -7.97
CA CYS A 199 25.05 -20.15 -7.09
C CYS A 199 25.61 -19.44 -5.84
N CYS A 200 25.24 -19.93 -4.67
CA CYS A 200 25.70 -19.45 -3.38
C CYS A 200 26.58 -20.50 -2.69
N LYS A 201 27.71 -20.06 -2.11
CA LYS A 201 28.64 -20.89 -1.31
C LYS A 201 28.82 -20.38 0.12
N ASP A 202 28.10 -19.33 0.50
CA ASP A 202 28.23 -18.66 1.80
C ASP A 202 27.51 -19.42 2.93
N PHE A 203 26.61 -20.34 2.57
CA PHE A 203 25.94 -21.25 3.51
C PHE A 203 26.87 -22.42 3.91
N LYS A 204 26.98 -22.69 5.21
CA LYS A 204 27.96 -23.65 5.77
C LYS A 204 27.66 -25.12 5.47
N ASP A 205 26.40 -25.41 5.17
CA ASP A 205 25.82 -26.71 4.81
C ASP A 205 25.87 -26.99 3.29
N GLY A 206 26.68 -26.21 2.55
CA GLY A 206 27.14 -26.54 1.20
C GLY A 206 26.64 -25.63 0.08
N GLY A 207 27.18 -25.86 -1.12
CA GLY A 207 26.79 -25.17 -2.34
C GLY A 207 25.27 -25.25 -2.57
N SER A 208 24.68 -24.12 -2.92
CA SER A 208 23.23 -23.97 -3.07
C SER A 208 22.91 -23.12 -4.29
N LEU A 209 21.73 -23.32 -4.89
CA LEU A 209 21.16 -22.42 -5.88
C LEU A 209 20.16 -21.49 -5.20
N CYS A 210 20.23 -20.20 -5.48
CA CYS A 210 19.37 -19.18 -4.87
C CYS A 210 18.65 -18.39 -5.96
N PHE A 211 17.31 -18.42 -5.93
CA PHE A 211 16.44 -17.58 -6.75
C PHE A 211 16.00 -16.36 -5.93
N VAL A 212 15.90 -15.21 -6.58
CA VAL A 212 15.42 -13.96 -5.99
C VAL A 212 14.04 -13.65 -6.55
N TYR A 213 13.05 -13.54 -5.68
CA TYR A 213 11.66 -13.24 -6.01
C TYR A 213 11.19 -11.95 -5.33
N ASP A 214 10.13 -11.34 -5.87
CA ASP A 214 9.39 -10.26 -5.21
C ASP A 214 8.85 -10.73 -3.85
N PHE A 215 9.05 -9.93 -2.80
CA PHE A 215 8.58 -10.25 -1.46
C PHE A 215 7.19 -9.70 -1.18
N TYR A 216 6.26 -10.58 -0.81
CA TYR A 216 4.91 -10.23 -0.36
C TYR A 216 4.77 -10.44 1.16
N PRO A 217 4.78 -9.37 1.98
CA PRO A 217 4.74 -9.48 3.43
C PRO A 217 3.42 -10.08 3.91
N GLY A 218 3.50 -11.19 4.65
CA GLY A 218 2.33 -11.87 5.21
C GLY A 218 1.60 -12.77 4.21
N ALA A 219 2.21 -13.05 3.05
CA ALA A 219 1.65 -14.00 2.10
C ALA A 219 1.54 -15.42 2.70
N ILE A 220 0.40 -16.05 2.47
CA ILE A 220 0.09 -17.44 2.88
C ILE A 220 -0.15 -18.30 1.65
N THR A 221 0.15 -19.61 1.68
CA THR A 221 -0.15 -20.48 0.53
C THR A 221 -1.64 -20.84 0.49
N LEU A 222 -2.18 -21.18 -0.70
CA LEU A 222 -3.55 -21.73 -0.80
C LEU A 222 -3.71 -23.01 0.04
N TYR A 223 -2.65 -23.81 0.17
CA TYR A 223 -2.61 -24.98 1.02
C TYR A 223 -2.81 -24.61 2.50
N ASP A 224 -2.00 -23.69 3.04
CA ASP A 224 -2.08 -23.34 4.46
C ASP A 224 -3.39 -22.61 4.78
N TYR A 225 -3.96 -21.85 3.84
CA TYR A 225 -5.21 -21.12 4.03
C TYR A 225 -6.48 -21.98 3.90
N PHE A 226 -6.63 -22.75 2.81
CA PHE A 226 -7.85 -23.53 2.54
C PHE A 226 -7.75 -25.00 2.94
N VAL A 227 -6.56 -25.62 2.94
CA VAL A 227 -6.42 -27.06 3.19
C VAL A 227 -6.11 -27.34 4.66
N GLN A 228 -5.07 -26.71 5.23
CA GLN A 228 -4.80 -26.78 6.67
C GLN A 228 -5.63 -25.80 7.48
N GLY A 229 -5.90 -24.62 6.93
CA GLY A 229 -6.70 -23.59 7.57
C GLY A 229 -8.20 -23.88 7.57
N THR A 230 -8.92 -23.05 8.33
CA THR A 230 -10.38 -23.13 8.52
C THR A 230 -11.18 -22.39 7.45
N ALA A 231 -10.53 -21.76 6.47
CA ALA A 231 -11.21 -20.97 5.45
C ALA A 231 -12.15 -21.83 4.58
N HIS A 232 -13.36 -21.32 4.34
CA HIS A 232 -14.36 -21.99 3.51
C HIS A 232 -14.14 -21.68 2.03
N LEU A 233 -13.91 -22.74 1.24
CA LEU A 233 -13.75 -22.64 -0.21
C LEU A 233 -15.13 -22.60 -0.89
N THR A 234 -15.64 -21.39 -1.16
CA THR A 234 -16.92 -21.20 -1.85
C THR A 234 -16.76 -21.35 -3.37
N GLN A 235 -17.87 -21.60 -4.08
CA GLN A 235 -17.85 -21.70 -5.54
C GLN A 235 -17.31 -20.43 -6.22
N ASP A 236 -17.63 -19.25 -5.70
CA ASP A 236 -17.13 -17.99 -6.27
C ASP A 236 -15.61 -17.85 -6.09
N ILE A 237 -15.07 -18.26 -4.95
CA ILE A 237 -13.61 -18.30 -4.71
C ILE A 237 -12.93 -19.28 -5.66
N ILE A 238 -13.52 -20.47 -5.89
CA ILE A 238 -12.99 -21.44 -6.88
C ILE A 238 -12.90 -20.81 -8.26
N TRP A 239 -13.95 -20.10 -8.70
CA TRP A 239 -13.94 -19.44 -10.00
C TRP A 239 -12.95 -18.27 -10.08
N SER A 240 -12.78 -17.50 -9.01
CA SER A 240 -11.75 -16.45 -8.94
C SER A 240 -10.34 -17.04 -9.05
N ILE A 241 -10.05 -18.13 -8.34
CA ILE A 241 -8.78 -18.88 -8.45
C ILE A 241 -8.57 -19.36 -9.89
N ILE A 242 -9.58 -19.95 -10.53
CA ILE A 242 -9.50 -20.39 -11.94
C ILE A 242 -9.19 -19.22 -12.87
N CYS A 243 -9.91 -18.09 -12.77
CA CYS A 243 -9.71 -16.93 -13.63
C CYS A 243 -8.29 -16.33 -13.46
N GLN A 244 -7.80 -16.25 -12.23
CA GLN A 244 -6.48 -15.70 -11.92
C GLN A 244 -5.33 -16.64 -12.32
N VAL A 245 -5.47 -17.97 -12.21
CA VAL A 245 -4.49 -18.92 -12.76
C VAL A 245 -4.53 -18.90 -14.29
N VAL A 246 -5.71 -18.85 -14.92
CA VAL A 246 -5.83 -18.75 -16.40
C VAL A 246 -5.21 -17.46 -16.93
N SER A 247 -5.34 -16.33 -16.22
CA SER A 247 -4.64 -15.06 -16.51
C SER A 247 -3.11 -15.22 -16.50
N ALA A 248 -2.56 -15.87 -15.46
CA ALA A 248 -1.12 -16.16 -15.38
C ALA A 248 -0.67 -17.10 -16.51
N LEU A 249 -1.35 -18.23 -16.69
CA LEU A 249 -1.00 -19.24 -17.71
C LEU A 249 -1.14 -18.71 -19.13
N ALA A 250 -2.15 -17.91 -19.45
CA ALA A 250 -2.26 -17.26 -20.76
C ALA A 250 -1.07 -16.34 -21.05
N SER A 251 -0.57 -15.63 -20.03
CA SER A 251 0.62 -14.79 -20.14
C SER A 251 1.91 -15.61 -20.35
N ILE A 252 2.08 -16.69 -19.58
CA ILE A 252 3.21 -17.62 -19.67
C ILE A 252 3.22 -18.33 -21.03
N HIS A 253 2.09 -18.86 -21.48
CA HIS A 253 1.97 -19.61 -22.73
C HIS A 253 2.16 -18.70 -23.95
N SER A 254 1.69 -17.45 -23.90
CA SER A 254 1.93 -16.43 -24.94
C SER A 254 3.41 -16.07 -25.09
N ALA A 255 4.20 -16.16 -24.00
CA ALA A 255 5.64 -15.95 -24.01
C ALA A 255 6.44 -17.19 -24.50
N GLY A 256 5.77 -18.27 -24.90
CA GLY A 256 6.42 -19.53 -25.28
C GLY A 256 6.99 -20.32 -24.10
N LEU A 257 6.49 -20.06 -22.89
CA LEU A 257 6.91 -20.72 -21.64
C LEU A 257 5.81 -21.66 -21.12
N ALA A 258 6.13 -22.45 -20.10
CA ALA A 258 5.19 -23.29 -19.36
C ALA A 258 5.44 -23.15 -17.86
N CYS A 259 4.40 -23.20 -17.04
CA CYS A 259 4.46 -22.91 -15.62
C CYS A 259 5.13 -24.05 -14.84
N GLN A 260 4.82 -25.31 -15.17
CA GLN A 260 5.39 -26.55 -14.60
C GLN A 260 5.22 -26.75 -13.08
N VAL A 261 4.69 -25.74 -12.37
CA VAL A 261 4.59 -25.63 -10.92
C VAL A 261 3.23 -25.03 -10.58
N ILE A 262 2.20 -25.88 -10.55
CA ILE A 262 0.82 -25.51 -10.25
C ILE A 262 0.34 -26.40 -9.09
N GLU A 263 0.72 -26.02 -7.86
CA GLU A 263 0.31 -26.74 -6.65
C GLU A 263 -0.17 -25.77 -5.55
N PRO A 264 -1.09 -26.19 -4.65
CA PRO A 264 -1.60 -25.34 -3.55
C PRO A 264 -0.53 -24.70 -2.67
N ARG A 265 0.65 -25.35 -2.53
CA ARG A 265 1.79 -24.87 -1.74
C ARG A 265 2.66 -23.83 -2.46
N LYS A 266 2.45 -23.59 -3.75
CA LYS A 266 3.22 -22.64 -4.58
C LYS A 266 2.36 -21.50 -5.13
N ILE A 267 1.08 -21.46 -4.80
CA ILE A 267 0.22 -20.32 -5.09
C ILE A 267 0.00 -19.55 -3.78
N LEU A 268 0.37 -18.27 -3.79
CA LEU A 268 0.33 -17.38 -2.65
C LEU A 268 -0.92 -16.49 -2.69
N LEU A 269 -1.54 -16.28 -1.53
CA LEU A 269 -2.45 -15.18 -1.22
C LEU A 269 -1.64 -14.07 -0.54
N PRO A 270 -1.30 -12.95 -1.21
CA PRO A 270 -0.50 -11.87 -0.62
C PRO A 270 -1.21 -11.10 0.51
N SER A 271 -2.54 -11.21 0.63
CA SER A 271 -3.35 -10.47 1.60
C SER A 271 -4.66 -11.21 1.91
N PRO A 272 -4.61 -12.36 2.61
CA PRO A 272 -5.76 -13.28 2.78
C PRO A 272 -6.95 -12.69 3.57
N SER A 273 -6.75 -11.58 4.27
CA SER A 273 -7.80 -10.86 5.01
C SER A 273 -8.36 -9.64 4.25
N ALA A 274 -7.88 -9.38 3.03
CA ALA A 274 -8.15 -8.15 2.28
C ALA A 274 -8.65 -8.40 0.86
N SER A 275 -8.08 -9.39 0.17
CA SER A 275 -8.40 -9.71 -1.21
C SER A 275 -8.22 -11.19 -1.52
N ASN A 276 -9.03 -11.71 -2.44
CA ASN A 276 -8.89 -13.08 -2.96
C ASN A 276 -7.79 -13.19 -4.03
N ARG A 277 -6.88 -12.21 -4.09
CA ARG A 277 -5.84 -12.14 -5.13
C ARG A 277 -4.79 -13.21 -4.89
N ILE A 278 -4.49 -13.99 -5.93
CA ILE A 278 -3.46 -15.02 -5.92
C ILE A 278 -2.28 -14.69 -6.84
N ARG A 279 -1.10 -15.22 -6.50
CA ARG A 279 0.09 -15.21 -7.34
C ARG A 279 0.77 -16.59 -7.37
N ILE A 280 1.08 -17.10 -8.56
CA ILE A 280 1.88 -18.32 -8.73
C ILE A 280 3.34 -18.00 -8.43
N ASN A 281 3.97 -18.79 -7.57
CA ASN A 281 5.36 -18.67 -7.12
C ASN A 281 6.20 -19.84 -7.66
N CYS A 282 7.54 -19.71 -7.58
CA CYS A 282 8.50 -20.69 -8.09
C CYS A 282 8.44 -20.95 -9.61
N CYS A 283 7.83 -20.02 -10.37
CA CYS A 283 7.98 -19.95 -11.81
C CYS A 283 9.46 -19.82 -12.21
N GLY A 284 9.87 -20.48 -13.30
CA GLY A 284 11.25 -20.54 -13.77
C GLY A 284 12.19 -21.49 -13.00
N VAL A 285 11.78 -22.08 -11.87
CA VAL A 285 12.64 -23.03 -11.14
C VAL A 285 12.89 -24.29 -11.97
N LYS A 286 11.83 -24.87 -12.55
CA LYS A 286 11.93 -26.12 -13.34
C LYS A 286 12.76 -25.94 -14.59
N ASP A 287 12.63 -24.82 -15.27
CA ASP A 287 13.41 -24.42 -16.45
C ASP A 287 14.92 -24.37 -16.16
N VAL A 288 15.30 -23.94 -14.94
CA VAL A 288 16.70 -23.85 -14.51
C VAL A 288 17.25 -25.18 -14.00
N VAL A 289 16.47 -25.98 -13.25
CA VAL A 289 16.98 -27.19 -12.56
C VAL A 289 16.74 -28.51 -13.30
N THR A 290 15.94 -28.53 -14.36
CA THR A 290 15.67 -29.76 -15.11
C THR A 290 16.84 -30.09 -16.02
N VAL A 291 17.53 -31.19 -15.72
CA VAL A 291 18.67 -31.69 -16.51
C VAL A 291 18.18 -32.77 -17.48
N GLY A 292 18.35 -32.56 -18.79
CA GLY A 292 18.00 -33.52 -19.82
C GLY A 292 17.50 -32.86 -21.10
N ILE A 293 16.94 -33.66 -22.01
CA ILE A 293 16.17 -33.14 -23.15
C ILE A 293 14.79 -32.75 -22.59
N PRO A 294 14.39 -31.47 -22.62
CA PRO A 294 13.07 -31.07 -22.15
C PRO A 294 11.98 -31.68 -23.06
N PRO A 295 10.82 -32.07 -22.51
CA PRO A 295 9.65 -32.39 -23.34
C PRO A 295 9.23 -31.17 -24.17
N SER A 296 8.38 -31.37 -25.18
CA SER A 296 7.96 -30.27 -26.04
C SER A 296 7.22 -29.19 -25.24
N ILE A 297 7.35 -27.93 -25.66
CA ILE A 297 6.63 -26.84 -24.99
C ILE A 297 5.11 -27.05 -25.04
N ALA A 298 4.59 -27.66 -26.10
CA ALA A 298 3.17 -28.01 -26.22
C ALA A 298 2.73 -29.07 -25.20
N ASP A 299 3.58 -30.06 -24.89
CA ASP A 299 3.30 -31.05 -23.84
C ASP A 299 3.34 -30.42 -22.44
N LEU A 300 4.29 -29.53 -22.18
CA LEU A 300 4.36 -28.79 -20.92
C LEU A 300 3.15 -27.86 -20.72
N GLN A 301 2.74 -27.14 -21.76
CA GLN A 301 1.57 -26.26 -21.73
C GLN A 301 0.26 -27.05 -21.59
N ALA A 302 0.13 -28.21 -22.24
CA ALA A 302 -1.01 -29.10 -22.03
C ALA A 302 -1.04 -29.65 -20.59
N LYS A 303 0.13 -30.00 -20.04
CA LYS A 303 0.26 -30.42 -18.64
C LYS A 303 -0.14 -29.31 -17.66
N ASP A 304 0.22 -28.04 -17.91
CA ASP A 304 -0.23 -26.92 -17.07
C ASP A 304 -1.76 -26.83 -16.99
N VAL A 305 -2.47 -27.09 -18.10
CA VAL A 305 -3.94 -27.06 -18.15
C VAL A 305 -4.54 -28.20 -17.30
N GLN A 306 -3.94 -29.39 -17.32
CA GLN A 306 -4.34 -30.51 -16.47
C GLN A 306 -4.00 -30.28 -14.99
N ASP A 307 -2.81 -29.76 -14.68
CA ASP A 307 -2.37 -29.46 -13.32
C ASP A 307 -3.24 -28.36 -12.68
N LEU A 308 -3.81 -27.43 -13.47
CA LEU A 308 -4.88 -26.52 -13.01
C LEU A 308 -6.16 -27.28 -12.62
N ALA A 309 -6.62 -28.27 -13.38
CA ALA A 309 -7.77 -29.07 -12.97
C ALA A 309 -7.51 -29.84 -11.67
N PHE A 310 -6.32 -30.47 -11.56
CA PHE A 310 -5.90 -31.17 -10.36
C PHE A 310 -5.72 -30.24 -9.15
N LEU A 311 -5.25 -29.00 -9.34
CA LEU A 311 -5.22 -27.96 -8.30
C LEU A 311 -6.61 -27.71 -7.71
N ILE A 312 -7.62 -27.51 -8.57
CA ILE A 312 -8.99 -27.23 -8.11
C ILE A 312 -9.58 -28.46 -7.42
N MET A 313 -9.38 -29.66 -7.96
CA MET A 313 -9.80 -30.90 -7.31
C MET A 313 -9.12 -31.08 -5.94
N TYR A 314 -7.83 -30.76 -5.82
CA TYR A 314 -7.09 -30.82 -4.55
C TYR A 314 -7.70 -29.88 -3.51
N LEU A 315 -8.01 -28.63 -3.89
CA LEU A 315 -8.59 -27.64 -2.98
C LEU A 315 -9.99 -28.04 -2.52
N ILE A 316 -10.81 -28.63 -3.40
CA ILE A 316 -12.15 -29.15 -3.09
C ILE A 316 -12.07 -30.37 -2.16
N LEU A 317 -11.22 -31.35 -2.47
CA LEU A 317 -11.09 -32.60 -1.72
C LEU A 317 -10.24 -32.48 -0.44
N LYS A 318 -9.48 -31.39 -0.29
CA LYS A 318 -8.42 -31.20 0.72
C LYS A 318 -7.35 -32.31 0.73
N ARG A 319 -7.23 -33.07 -0.36
CA ARG A 319 -6.23 -34.15 -0.58
C ARG A 319 -5.87 -34.24 -2.06
N ALA A 320 -4.77 -34.91 -2.38
CA ALA A 320 -4.45 -35.23 -3.76
C ALA A 320 -5.56 -36.11 -4.40
N PRO A 321 -6.03 -35.79 -5.62
CA PRO A 321 -6.94 -36.67 -6.36
C PRO A 321 -6.19 -37.94 -6.78
N VAL A 322 -6.88 -39.08 -6.70
CA VAL A 322 -6.39 -40.40 -7.15
C VAL A 322 -7.00 -40.69 -8.51
N ALA A 323 -6.26 -41.29 -9.44
CA ALA A 323 -6.72 -41.55 -10.80
C ALA A 323 -8.04 -42.33 -10.87
N GLU A 324 -8.18 -43.35 -10.02
CA GLU A 324 -9.39 -44.19 -9.90
C GLU A 324 -10.62 -43.40 -9.38
N ASP A 325 -10.39 -42.34 -8.59
CA ASP A 325 -11.43 -41.51 -7.97
C ASP A 325 -11.95 -40.39 -8.90
N ILE A 326 -11.33 -40.14 -10.07
CA ILE A 326 -11.61 -38.93 -10.89
C ILE A 326 -13.09 -38.88 -11.30
N THR A 327 -13.65 -39.94 -11.87
CA THR A 327 -15.06 -39.98 -12.33
C THR A 327 -16.06 -39.76 -11.20
N THR A 328 -15.77 -40.32 -10.02
CA THR A 328 -16.57 -40.13 -8.80
C THR A 328 -16.46 -38.69 -8.29
N THR A 329 -15.26 -38.13 -8.28
CA THR A 329 -14.99 -36.74 -7.90
C THR A 329 -15.71 -35.76 -8.84
N MET A 330 -15.68 -36.01 -10.14
CA MET A 330 -16.40 -35.19 -11.13
C MET A 330 -17.91 -35.23 -10.91
N SER A 331 -18.46 -36.40 -10.59
CA SER A 331 -19.88 -36.58 -10.28
C SER A 331 -20.28 -35.83 -8.99
N PHE A 332 -19.42 -35.86 -7.97
CA PHE A 332 -19.56 -35.06 -6.75
C PHE A 332 -19.54 -33.55 -7.04
N ILE A 333 -18.63 -33.08 -7.89
CA ILE A 333 -18.51 -31.65 -8.25
C ILE A 333 -19.75 -31.15 -9.02
N ASP A 334 -20.30 -31.96 -9.93
CA ASP A 334 -21.51 -31.62 -10.68
C ASP A 334 -22.75 -31.43 -9.77
N VAL A 335 -22.82 -32.15 -8.64
CA VAL A 335 -23.92 -32.12 -7.68
C VAL A 335 -23.73 -31.06 -6.59
N GLN A 336 -22.53 -30.95 -6.00
CA GLN A 336 -22.28 -30.09 -4.83
C GLN A 336 -21.88 -28.64 -5.19
N TYR A 337 -21.34 -28.42 -6.38
CA TYR A 337 -20.94 -27.09 -6.85
C TYR A 337 -21.80 -26.70 -8.06
N SER A 338 -21.38 -27.10 -9.27
CA SER A 338 -22.17 -26.86 -10.47
C SER A 338 -21.69 -27.70 -11.66
N LYS A 339 -22.64 -28.06 -12.52
CA LYS A 339 -22.38 -28.64 -13.85
C LYS A 339 -21.46 -27.78 -14.73
N GLY A 340 -21.45 -26.47 -14.50
CA GLY A 340 -20.53 -25.54 -15.18
C GLY A 340 -19.08 -25.74 -14.76
N LEU A 341 -18.82 -25.95 -13.47
CA LEU A 341 -17.49 -26.25 -12.94
C LEU A 341 -17.02 -27.63 -13.42
N GLY A 342 -17.89 -28.64 -13.33
CA GLY A 342 -17.59 -29.99 -13.82
C GLY A 342 -17.32 -30.03 -15.32
N ARG A 343 -18.03 -29.24 -16.14
CA ARG A 343 -17.74 -29.09 -17.58
C ARG A 343 -16.34 -28.48 -17.82
N ALA A 344 -15.97 -27.42 -17.08
CA ALA A 344 -14.67 -26.79 -17.24
C ALA A 344 -13.51 -27.74 -16.86
N LEU A 345 -13.64 -28.46 -15.74
CA LEU A 345 -12.64 -29.43 -15.29
C LEU A 345 -12.53 -30.63 -16.24
N ARG A 346 -13.65 -31.19 -16.74
CA ARG A 346 -13.62 -32.25 -17.76
C ARG A 346 -12.89 -31.83 -19.03
N MET A 347 -13.08 -30.58 -19.48
CA MET A 347 -12.34 -30.09 -20.64
C MET A 347 -10.85 -29.99 -20.33
N MET A 348 -10.46 -29.43 -19.17
CA MET A 348 -9.05 -29.30 -18.78
C MET A 348 -8.34 -30.64 -18.57
N LEU A 349 -9.07 -31.71 -18.26
CA LEU A 349 -8.57 -33.08 -18.11
C LEU A 349 -8.56 -33.89 -19.42
N ASP A 350 -8.94 -33.32 -20.56
CA ASP A 350 -8.94 -34.04 -21.84
C ASP A 350 -7.50 -34.25 -22.36
N ASP A 351 -7.03 -35.49 -22.33
CA ASP A 351 -5.71 -35.92 -22.83
C ASP A 351 -5.57 -35.80 -24.36
N GLY A 352 -6.67 -35.49 -25.07
CA GLY A 352 -6.70 -35.27 -26.50
C GLY A 352 -6.91 -36.54 -27.32
N GLU A 353 -7.45 -37.61 -26.74
CA GLU A 353 -7.75 -38.88 -27.45
C GLU A 353 -8.65 -38.66 -28.69
N ASN A 354 -9.47 -37.61 -28.68
CA ASN A 354 -10.35 -37.22 -29.78
C ASN A 354 -9.72 -36.18 -30.76
N GLY A 355 -8.41 -35.92 -30.68
CA GLY A 355 -7.62 -35.30 -31.75
C GLY A 355 -6.84 -34.02 -31.41
N ARG A 356 -7.24 -33.23 -30.41
CA ARG A 356 -6.48 -32.04 -29.96
C ARG A 356 -6.62 -31.81 -28.46
N ARG A 357 -5.50 -31.68 -27.75
CA ARG A 357 -5.47 -31.23 -26.34
C ARG A 357 -5.94 -29.77 -26.22
N PRO A 358 -6.66 -29.42 -25.15
CA PRO A 358 -7.08 -28.04 -24.89
C PRO A 358 -5.86 -27.15 -24.61
N SER A 359 -5.88 -25.94 -25.17
CA SER A 359 -4.96 -24.87 -24.77
C SER A 359 -5.58 -24.02 -23.66
N ILE A 360 -4.77 -23.22 -22.98
CA ILE A 360 -5.27 -22.26 -21.98
C ILE A 360 -6.28 -21.25 -22.55
N PHE A 361 -6.20 -20.95 -23.85
CA PHE A 361 -7.14 -20.06 -24.54
C PHE A 361 -8.51 -20.72 -24.77
N ASP A 362 -8.57 -22.04 -24.89
CA ASP A 362 -9.84 -22.77 -24.92
C ASP A 362 -10.53 -22.72 -23.54
N VAL A 363 -9.74 -22.76 -22.46
CA VAL A 363 -10.24 -22.55 -21.08
C VAL A 363 -10.79 -21.14 -20.91
N SER A 364 -10.05 -20.12 -21.39
CA SER A 364 -10.49 -18.72 -21.30
C SER A 364 -11.83 -18.47 -22.01
N GLN A 365 -12.07 -19.13 -23.14
CA GLN A 365 -13.35 -19.08 -23.86
C GLN A 365 -14.54 -19.66 -23.05
N ILE A 366 -14.34 -20.65 -22.18
CA ILE A 366 -15.43 -21.15 -21.31
C ILE A 366 -15.70 -20.21 -20.13
N ILE A 367 -14.66 -19.59 -19.58
CA ILE A 367 -14.77 -18.78 -18.34
C ILE A 367 -14.93 -17.26 -18.59
N HIS A 368 -14.95 -16.78 -19.83
CA HIS A 368 -14.96 -15.35 -20.17
C HIS A 368 -15.96 -14.49 -19.37
N HIS A 369 -17.19 -14.98 -19.16
CA HIS A 369 -18.22 -14.27 -18.39
C HIS A 369 -17.86 -14.08 -16.90
N ARG A 370 -16.93 -14.89 -16.37
CA ARG A 370 -16.40 -14.80 -15.00
C ARG A 370 -15.23 -13.85 -14.92
N ILE A 371 -14.41 -13.75 -15.97
CA ILE A 371 -13.33 -12.76 -16.07
C ILE A 371 -13.90 -11.33 -15.96
N LEU A 372 -15.08 -11.06 -16.54
CA LEU A 372 -15.78 -9.79 -16.36
C LEU A 372 -16.12 -9.48 -14.89
N ARG A 373 -16.46 -10.51 -14.09
CA ARG A 373 -16.73 -10.35 -12.66
C ARG A 373 -15.46 -10.08 -11.86
N GLU A 374 -14.35 -10.75 -12.18
CA GLU A 374 -13.04 -10.45 -11.56
C GLU A 374 -12.58 -9.02 -11.89
N LEU A 375 -12.80 -8.55 -13.12
CA LEU A 375 -12.52 -7.18 -13.52
C LEU A 375 -13.37 -6.16 -12.74
N GLN A 376 -14.68 -6.43 -12.57
CA GLN A 376 -15.56 -5.62 -11.73
C GLN A 376 -15.10 -5.58 -10.26
N HIS A 377 -14.70 -6.71 -9.69
CA HIS A 377 -14.12 -6.76 -8.34
C HIS A 377 -12.84 -5.92 -8.25
N SER A 378 -11.96 -5.98 -9.26
CA SER A 378 -10.74 -5.16 -9.31
C SER A 378 -11.02 -3.65 -9.41
N TYR A 379 -12.11 -3.22 -10.07
CA TYR A 379 -12.50 -1.81 -10.08
C TYR A 379 -13.05 -1.38 -8.72
N ILE A 380 -13.90 -2.19 -8.09
CA ILE A 380 -14.43 -1.90 -6.74
C ILE A 380 -13.30 -1.80 -5.69
N GLU A 381 -12.31 -2.70 -5.73
CA GLU A 381 -11.11 -2.60 -4.88
C GLU A 381 -10.29 -1.32 -5.19
N SER A 382 -10.15 -0.96 -6.46
CA SER A 382 -9.44 0.26 -6.88
C SER A 382 -10.11 1.54 -6.38
N ASP A 383 -11.43 1.64 -6.51
CA ASP A 383 -12.21 2.80 -6.05
C ASP A 383 -12.21 2.93 -4.52
N ALA A 384 -12.24 1.79 -3.81
CA ALA A 384 -12.07 1.75 -2.36
C ALA A 384 -10.68 2.28 -1.93
N TYR A 385 -9.61 1.81 -2.56
CA TYR A 385 -8.25 2.31 -2.29
C TYR A 385 -8.08 3.78 -2.67
N ALA A 386 -8.70 4.25 -3.75
CA ALA A 386 -8.70 5.67 -4.12
C ALA A 386 -9.42 6.53 -3.07
N THR A 387 -10.51 6.02 -2.49
CA THR A 387 -11.27 6.69 -1.42
C THR A 387 -10.45 6.80 -0.13
N ASP A 388 -9.87 5.69 0.36
CA ASP A 388 -9.00 5.70 1.54
C ASP A 388 -7.75 6.58 1.32
N LEU A 389 -7.16 6.56 0.12
CA LEU A 389 -6.02 7.41 -0.23
C LEU A 389 -6.37 8.90 -0.25
N ALA A 390 -7.58 9.26 -0.73
CA ALA A 390 -8.04 10.65 -0.73
C ALA A 390 -8.19 11.19 0.71
N VAL A 391 -8.71 10.38 1.62
CA VAL A 391 -8.82 10.71 3.06
C VAL A 391 -7.44 10.93 3.67
N GLU A 392 -6.48 10.02 3.46
CA GLU A 392 -5.12 10.18 4.01
C GLU A 392 -4.32 11.31 3.35
N ALA A 393 -4.53 11.57 2.06
CA ALA A 393 -3.95 12.73 1.38
C ALA A 393 -4.47 14.05 1.99
N GLN A 394 -5.76 14.11 2.30
CA GLN A 394 -6.38 15.26 2.95
C GLN A 394 -5.88 15.40 4.40
N ASN A 395 -5.83 14.32 5.18
CA ASN A 395 -5.23 14.32 6.52
C ASN A 395 -3.78 14.80 6.51
N GLY A 396 -3.00 14.42 5.48
CA GLY A 396 -1.66 14.95 5.24
C GLY A 396 -1.61 16.46 4.95
N ARG A 397 -2.61 17.03 4.26
CA ARG A 397 -2.76 18.49 4.09
C ARG A 397 -3.09 19.17 5.41
N LEU A 398 -4.06 18.63 6.16
CA LEU A 398 -4.47 19.18 7.45
C LEU A 398 -3.32 19.16 8.47
N PHE A 399 -2.53 18.10 8.52
CA PHE A 399 -1.33 18.04 9.35
C PHE A 399 -0.31 19.14 8.99
N ARG A 400 -0.06 19.38 7.70
CA ARG A 400 0.83 20.48 7.25
C ARG A 400 0.27 21.86 7.61
N LEU A 401 -1.05 22.05 7.50
CA LEU A 401 -1.72 23.30 7.89
C LEU A 401 -1.61 23.55 9.40
N LEU A 402 -1.93 22.54 10.22
CA LEU A 402 -1.77 22.61 11.67
C LEU A 402 -0.32 22.87 12.08
N ALA A 403 0.66 22.23 11.42
CA ALA A 403 2.06 22.50 11.65
C ALA A 403 2.43 23.97 11.37
N LYS A 404 1.94 24.58 10.27
CA LYS A 404 2.11 26.03 10.02
C LYS A 404 1.55 26.86 11.17
N CYS A 405 0.33 26.59 11.62
CA CYS A 405 -0.29 27.28 12.75
C CYS A 405 0.55 27.15 14.03
N CYS A 406 1.08 25.96 14.34
CA CYS A 406 1.96 25.72 15.49
C CYS A 406 3.33 26.43 15.38
N PHE A 407 3.82 26.77 14.18
CA PHE A 407 5.04 27.58 14.03
C PHE A 407 4.79 29.08 14.25
N ILE A 408 3.54 29.54 14.11
CA ILE A 408 3.13 30.95 14.22
C ILE A 408 2.65 31.26 15.65
N ASN A 409 1.72 30.44 16.15
CA ASN A 409 1.06 30.62 17.46
C ASN A 409 2.04 30.49 18.62
N GLU A 410 1.81 31.24 19.71
CA GLU A 410 2.62 31.25 20.93
C GLU A 410 4.15 31.48 20.71
N ARG A 411 4.55 32.07 19.59
CA ARG A 411 5.96 32.36 19.33
C ARG A 411 6.47 33.44 20.30
N PRO A 412 7.53 33.19 21.09
CA PRO A 412 8.02 34.12 22.13
C PRO A 412 8.68 35.41 21.59
N GLY A 413 8.74 35.57 20.26
CA GLY A 413 9.21 36.75 19.58
C GLY A 413 9.82 36.46 18.20
N PHE A 414 9.87 37.47 17.34
CA PHE A 414 10.50 37.42 16.02
C PHE A 414 10.91 38.83 15.56
N LEU A 415 12.07 38.97 14.92
CA LEU A 415 12.57 40.25 14.36
C LEU A 415 12.43 41.48 15.30
N ASN A 416 12.87 41.33 16.55
CA ASN A 416 12.81 42.33 17.64
C ASN A 416 11.40 42.67 18.16
N ASP A 417 10.35 42.02 17.67
CA ASP A 417 9.01 42.06 18.27
C ASP A 417 8.83 40.87 19.21
N SER A 418 8.65 41.15 20.52
CA SER A 418 8.41 40.15 21.56
C SER A 418 6.94 39.68 21.64
N GLN A 419 6.03 40.33 20.92
CA GLN A 419 4.61 40.01 20.85
C GLN A 419 4.15 39.78 19.40
N TRP A 420 5.06 39.30 18.55
CA TRP A 420 4.83 39.08 17.11
C TRP A 420 3.64 38.16 16.79
N SER A 421 3.36 37.16 17.64
CA SER A 421 2.21 36.27 17.47
C SER A 421 0.88 36.82 18.01
N GLU A 422 0.89 38.02 18.62
CA GLU A 422 -0.26 38.58 19.33
C GLU A 422 -0.97 39.72 18.57
N HIS A 423 -0.45 40.13 17.41
CA HIS A 423 -0.93 41.32 16.70
C HIS A 423 -1.15 41.10 15.19
N GLY A 424 -1.95 41.99 14.59
CA GLY A 424 -2.28 41.98 13.16
C GLY A 424 -2.84 40.63 12.70
N ASP A 425 -2.50 40.21 11.48
CA ASP A 425 -2.96 38.96 10.85
C ASP A 425 -2.64 37.69 11.66
N ARG A 426 -1.73 37.75 12.65
CA ARG A 426 -1.39 36.61 13.51
C ARG A 426 -2.41 36.41 14.64
N TYR A 427 -3.09 37.47 15.09
CA TYR A 427 -4.09 37.40 16.15
C TYR A 427 -5.33 36.56 15.77
N PRO A 428 -5.92 36.68 14.56
CA PRO A 428 -6.97 35.76 14.11
C PRO A 428 -6.56 34.28 14.07
N ILE A 429 -5.29 33.97 13.79
CA ILE A 429 -4.77 32.59 13.78
C ILE A 429 -4.75 32.01 15.21
N LYS A 430 -4.41 32.85 16.19
CA LYS A 430 -4.50 32.52 17.63
C LYS A 430 -5.95 32.27 18.05
N LEU A 431 -6.89 33.14 17.65
CA LEU A 431 -8.32 32.97 17.95
C LEU A 431 -8.90 31.73 17.26
N PHE A 432 -8.49 31.43 16.02
CA PHE A 432 -8.95 30.23 15.30
C PHE A 432 -8.50 28.93 15.99
N ARG A 433 -7.28 28.89 16.55
CA ARG A 433 -6.87 27.75 17.39
C ARG A 433 -7.78 27.61 18.61
N ASP A 434 -8.10 28.71 19.30
CA ASP A 434 -9.01 28.66 20.45
C ASP A 434 -10.43 28.21 20.04
N PHE A 435 -10.93 28.69 18.90
CA PHE A 435 -12.19 28.25 18.26
C PHE A 435 -12.21 26.76 17.91
N LEU A 436 -11.08 26.16 17.50
CA LEU A 436 -11.02 24.72 17.18
C LEU A 436 -10.79 23.81 18.38
N PHE A 437 -9.89 24.19 19.29
CA PHE A 437 -9.29 23.25 20.26
C PHE A 437 -9.59 23.58 21.73
N HIS A 438 -10.11 24.77 22.03
CA HIS A 438 -10.43 25.22 23.38
C HIS A 438 -11.93 25.50 23.57
N GLN A 439 -12.77 24.74 22.85
CA GLN A 439 -14.22 24.79 22.99
C GLN A 439 -14.65 24.25 24.36
N VAL A 440 -15.69 24.86 24.93
CA VAL A 440 -16.32 24.42 26.17
C VAL A 440 -17.84 24.38 26.03
N ASP A 441 -18.48 23.44 26.74
CA ASP A 441 -19.94 23.36 26.84
C ASP A 441 -20.52 24.46 27.75
N ASP A 442 -21.85 24.55 27.83
CA ASP A 442 -22.56 25.50 28.71
C ASP A 442 -22.18 25.35 30.21
N ASN A 443 -21.58 24.23 30.63
CA ASN A 443 -21.12 23.97 31.99
C ASN A 443 -19.61 24.27 32.19
N GLY A 444 -18.90 24.66 31.13
CA GLY A 444 -17.45 24.89 31.14
C GLY A 444 -16.57 23.65 30.94
N ASN A 445 -17.13 22.49 30.59
CA ASN A 445 -16.38 21.28 30.29
C ASN A 445 -15.75 21.35 28.88
N PRO A 446 -14.52 20.83 28.66
CA PRO A 446 -13.89 20.85 27.34
C PRO A 446 -14.61 19.94 26.33
N VAL A 447 -14.88 20.47 25.13
CA VAL A 447 -15.51 19.74 24.03
C VAL A 447 -14.45 19.17 23.08
N LEU A 448 -14.54 17.86 22.80
CA LEU A 448 -13.59 17.13 21.96
C LEU A 448 -14.24 16.63 20.65
N ASP A 449 -14.73 17.55 19.81
CA ASP A 449 -15.33 17.21 18.51
C ASP A 449 -14.28 17.26 17.36
N LEU A 450 -13.66 16.11 17.10
CA LEU A 450 -12.71 15.97 16.00
C LEU A 450 -13.36 16.12 14.61
N ALA A 451 -14.65 15.85 14.46
CA ALA A 451 -15.36 16.02 13.20
C ALA A 451 -15.55 17.50 12.86
N LEU A 452 -15.80 18.34 13.87
CA LEU A 452 -15.79 19.80 13.72
C LEU A 452 -14.40 20.32 13.35
N VAL A 453 -13.36 19.88 14.05
CA VAL A 453 -11.97 20.26 13.76
C VAL A 453 -11.61 19.95 12.32
N ILE A 454 -11.86 18.72 11.85
CA ILE A 454 -11.57 18.32 10.47
C ILE A 454 -12.42 19.09 9.46
N HIS A 455 -13.71 19.33 9.76
CA HIS A 455 -14.59 20.12 8.89
C HIS A 455 -14.11 21.56 8.70
N CYS A 456 -13.78 22.26 9.78
CA CYS A 456 -13.28 23.64 9.72
C CYS A 456 -11.87 23.73 9.12
N LEU A 457 -10.99 22.75 9.39
CA LEU A 457 -9.67 22.68 8.74
C LEU A 457 -9.77 22.39 7.24
N ASN A 458 -10.72 21.57 6.79
CA ASN A 458 -10.99 21.36 5.35
C ASN A 458 -11.48 22.65 4.68
N LYS A 459 -12.36 23.43 5.34
CA LYS A 459 -12.79 24.75 4.84
C LYS A 459 -11.64 25.75 4.74
N LEU A 460 -10.76 25.75 5.73
CA LEU A 460 -9.55 26.59 5.76
C LEU A 460 -8.53 26.19 4.69
N ASP A 461 -8.27 24.88 4.52
CA ASP A 461 -7.34 24.35 3.52
C ASP A 461 -7.86 24.55 2.08
N ALA A 462 -9.18 24.46 1.87
CA ALA A 462 -9.82 24.91 0.64
C ALA A 462 -9.65 26.43 0.46
N GLY A 463 -9.93 27.21 1.51
CA GLY A 463 -9.91 28.67 1.48
C GLY A 463 -11.21 29.25 0.93
N ILE A 464 -12.36 28.79 1.45
CA ILE A 464 -13.68 29.24 1.01
C ILE A 464 -14.05 30.63 1.56
N SER A 465 -15.01 31.29 0.91
CA SER A 465 -15.55 32.61 1.30
C SER A 465 -16.38 32.61 2.58
N GLU A 466 -16.87 31.44 3.03
CA GLU A 466 -17.68 31.29 4.25
C GLU A 466 -17.01 31.98 5.46
N LYS A 467 -17.79 32.80 6.17
CA LYS A 467 -17.33 33.56 7.34
C LYS A 467 -17.54 32.78 8.63
N MET A 468 -16.59 32.89 9.55
CA MET A 468 -16.64 32.32 10.89
C MET A 468 -16.58 33.44 11.93
N ILE A 469 -17.14 33.19 13.12
CA ILE A 469 -17.12 34.14 14.24
C ILE A 469 -16.08 33.67 15.26
N LEU A 470 -15.06 34.49 15.48
CA LEU A 470 -13.95 34.25 16.40
C LEU A 470 -14.10 35.17 17.62
N SER A 471 -14.02 34.63 18.83
CA SER A 471 -14.14 35.40 20.08
C SER A 471 -12.80 35.50 20.80
N SER A 472 -12.50 36.66 21.39
CA SER A 472 -11.41 36.81 22.34
C SER A 472 -11.69 36.02 23.64
N ARG A 473 -10.62 35.62 24.35
CA ARG A 473 -10.73 34.74 25.55
C ARG A 473 -11.54 35.34 26.70
N ASP A 474 -11.52 36.65 26.82
CA ASP A 474 -12.29 37.46 27.76
C ASP A 474 -13.71 37.78 27.27
N ARG A 475 -14.08 37.32 26.06
CA ARG A 475 -15.35 37.56 25.37
C ARG A 475 -15.69 39.05 25.18
N SER A 476 -14.68 39.92 25.21
CA SER A 476 -14.85 41.37 25.02
C SER A 476 -14.92 41.79 23.56
N SER A 477 -14.50 40.92 22.62
CA SER A 477 -14.51 41.20 21.19
C SER A 477 -14.85 39.96 20.36
N LEU A 478 -15.63 40.18 19.30
CA LEU A 478 -15.91 39.24 18.22
C LEU A 478 -15.26 39.74 16.93
N ILE A 479 -14.71 38.81 16.14
CA ILE A 479 -14.16 39.05 14.80
C ILE A 479 -14.88 38.11 13.82
N ILE A 480 -15.52 38.68 12.81
CA ILE A 480 -16.08 37.94 11.67
C ILE A 480 -14.99 37.85 10.60
N LEU A 481 -14.63 36.64 10.14
CA LEU A 481 -13.54 36.43 9.19
C LEU A 481 -13.82 35.27 8.22
N GLY A 482 -13.51 35.45 6.93
CA GLY A 482 -13.59 34.38 5.93
C GLY A 482 -12.50 33.31 6.09
N TYR A 483 -12.80 32.05 5.77
CA TYR A 483 -11.76 31.00 5.72
C TYR A 483 -10.65 31.33 4.71
N HIS A 484 -10.98 31.98 3.59
CA HIS A 484 -10.03 32.43 2.58
C HIS A 484 -9.01 33.46 3.11
N ASP A 485 -9.44 34.46 3.88
CA ASP A 485 -8.56 35.46 4.50
C ASP A 485 -7.67 34.83 5.56
N LEU A 486 -8.24 33.99 6.43
CA LEU A 486 -7.46 33.29 7.45
C LEU A 486 -6.37 32.40 6.82
N LYS A 487 -6.65 31.77 5.67
CA LYS A 487 -5.65 31.03 4.90
C LYS A 487 -4.52 31.95 4.42
N ARG A 488 -4.86 33.10 3.82
CA ARG A 488 -3.88 34.12 3.38
C ARG A 488 -3.01 34.61 4.54
N TYR A 489 -3.60 34.85 5.71
CA TYR A 489 -2.89 35.25 6.92
C TYR A 489 -1.90 34.19 7.40
N ILE A 490 -2.30 32.91 7.43
CA ILE A 490 -1.42 31.79 7.79
C ILE A 490 -0.28 31.65 6.78
N GLU A 491 -0.55 31.81 5.49
CA GLU A 491 0.47 31.68 4.44
C GLU A 491 1.47 32.84 4.46
N ALA A 492 1.01 34.08 4.62
CA ALA A 492 1.87 35.25 4.80
C ALA A 492 2.72 35.15 6.08
N ALA A 493 2.10 34.91 7.23
CA ALA A 493 2.81 34.77 8.50
C ALA A 493 3.79 33.59 8.50
N PHE A 494 3.49 32.48 7.82
CA PHE A 494 4.46 31.38 7.67
C PHE A 494 5.60 31.73 6.70
N ALA A 495 5.32 32.50 5.63
CA ALA A 495 6.33 32.96 4.70
C ALA A 495 7.33 33.92 5.37
N ASP A 496 6.88 34.85 6.22
CA ASP A 496 7.74 35.74 7.02
C ASP A 496 8.79 34.94 7.82
N LEU A 497 8.38 33.81 8.40
CA LEU A 497 9.24 32.92 9.17
C LEU A 497 10.20 32.09 8.29
N ALA A 498 9.85 31.87 7.02
CA ALA A 498 10.66 31.17 6.04
C ALA A 498 11.71 32.08 5.37
N VAL A 499 11.49 33.40 5.34
CA VAL A 499 12.46 34.39 4.84
C VAL A 499 13.71 34.40 5.75
N LYS A 500 14.73 33.68 5.30
CA LYS A 500 15.97 33.43 6.04
C LYS A 500 16.98 34.57 5.93
N ARG A 501 17.65 34.82 7.07
CA ARG A 501 19.12 34.92 7.22
C ARG A 501 19.90 35.31 5.95
N VAL A 502 19.93 36.59 5.60
CA VAL A 502 21.00 37.19 4.81
C VAL A 502 21.44 38.50 5.48
N THR A 503 22.76 38.67 5.62
CA THR A 503 23.46 39.88 6.10
C THR A 503 23.14 40.44 7.49
N THR A 504 23.73 39.79 8.51
CA THR A 504 24.64 40.53 9.41
C THR A 504 25.95 39.76 9.55
N LYS A 505 26.83 39.91 8.56
CA LYS A 505 28.28 39.84 8.85
C LYS A 505 28.59 41.13 9.58
N GLU A 506 28.93 41.04 10.86
CA GLU A 506 29.47 42.18 11.58
C GLU A 506 30.69 42.71 10.79
N LYS A 507 30.63 43.99 10.41
CA LYS A 507 31.84 44.69 9.96
C LYS A 507 32.71 44.87 11.19
N VAL A 508 33.67 43.98 11.39
CA VAL A 508 34.82 44.25 12.24
C VAL A 508 35.48 45.51 11.68
N VAL A 509 35.34 46.62 12.40
CA VAL A 509 36.03 47.87 12.09
C VAL A 509 37.52 47.62 12.33
N PRO A 510 38.40 47.84 11.34
CA PRO A 510 39.83 47.72 11.59
C PRO A 510 40.26 48.85 12.53
N GLU A 511 40.79 48.50 13.70
CA GLU A 511 41.30 49.47 14.67
C GLU A 511 42.38 50.36 14.03
N SER A 512 42.31 51.66 14.32
CA SER A 512 43.28 52.64 13.85
C SER A 512 44.64 52.38 14.49
N VAL A 513 45.67 52.25 13.64
CA VAL A 513 47.07 52.05 14.00
C VAL A 513 47.53 53.03 15.09
N SER A 514 47.99 52.50 16.22
CA SER A 514 48.81 53.24 17.19
C SER A 514 50.27 52.76 17.13
N VAL A 515 51.19 53.69 17.42
CA VAL A 515 52.60 53.61 16.99
C VAL A 515 53.46 52.77 17.95
N VAL A 516 54.32 51.90 17.40
CA VAL A 516 55.31 51.12 18.14
C VAL A 516 56.71 51.75 18.04
N PRO A 517 57.39 52.01 19.18
CA PRO A 517 58.85 52.10 19.27
C PRO A 517 59.51 50.72 19.53
N LYS A 518 60.75 50.52 19.07
CA LYS A 518 61.41 49.21 18.90
C LYS A 518 62.23 48.69 20.10
N GLU A 519 62.22 47.35 20.26
CA GLU A 519 63.36 46.43 20.57
C GLU A 519 64.18 46.56 21.89
N PRO A 520 64.98 45.54 22.31
CA PRO A 520 64.94 44.08 22.04
C PRO A 520 65.12 43.12 23.28
N ARG A 521 64.88 41.82 23.03
CA ARG A 521 65.39 40.52 23.62
C ARG A 521 66.50 40.56 24.72
N PRO A 522 66.63 39.53 25.64
CA PRO A 522 66.72 38.11 25.23
C PRO A 522 66.44 36.92 26.22
N SER A 523 66.24 35.73 25.60
CA SER A 523 66.79 34.39 25.94
C SER A 523 66.24 33.48 27.08
N SER A 524 66.51 32.17 26.88
CA SER A 524 66.30 30.98 27.73
C SER A 524 64.86 30.41 27.82
N SER A 525 64.62 29.09 27.86
CA SER A 525 65.48 27.94 27.50
C SER A 525 64.72 26.60 27.34
N PHE A 526 65.12 25.82 26.34
CA PHE A 526 65.27 24.33 26.32
C PHE A 526 64.06 23.37 26.46
N LYS A 527 63.99 22.46 25.45
CA LYS A 527 63.72 20.99 25.49
C LYS A 527 62.39 20.51 26.13
N GLY A 528 61.56 19.72 25.45
CA GLY A 528 61.80 18.31 25.09
C GLY A 528 61.17 17.42 26.18
N SER A 529 60.45 16.31 25.92
CA SER A 529 60.63 15.29 24.89
C SER A 529 59.37 14.43 24.65
N THR A 530 59.40 13.68 23.54
CA THR A 530 58.59 12.49 23.20
C THR A 530 58.21 11.54 24.35
N LEU A 531 57.01 10.93 24.32
CA LEU A 531 56.80 9.52 23.91
C LEU A 531 55.31 9.08 23.93
N ASN A 532 55.03 7.99 23.20
CA ASN A 532 53.72 7.33 23.09
C ASN A 532 53.38 6.49 24.34
N ALA A 533 52.07 6.28 24.63
CA ALA A 533 51.39 4.98 24.41
C ALA A 533 50.05 4.83 25.18
N SER A 534 49.20 3.95 24.63
CA SER A 534 48.19 3.10 25.30
C SER A 534 46.92 3.72 25.91
N ALA A 535 45.81 3.44 25.21
CA ALA A 535 44.49 3.04 25.71
C ALA A 535 44.20 3.03 27.23
N ALA A 536 43.08 3.66 27.61
CA ALA A 536 41.91 2.95 28.15
C ALA A 536 40.65 3.84 28.08
N ASP A 537 39.49 3.18 27.98
CA ASP A 537 38.13 3.54 28.37
C ASP A 537 37.85 4.94 28.95
N PHE A 538 36.77 5.59 28.49
CA PHE A 538 35.84 6.23 29.42
C PHE A 538 34.39 6.18 28.96
N GLN A 539 33.51 5.85 29.91
CA GLN A 539 32.06 5.81 29.73
C GLN A 539 31.44 7.21 29.81
N VAL A 540 30.31 7.37 29.11
CA VAL A 540 29.09 8.08 29.53
C VAL A 540 29.23 9.21 30.57
N GLN A 541 28.99 10.44 30.11
CA GLN A 541 27.95 11.30 30.67
C GLN A 541 27.05 11.79 29.53
#